data_AF-A0A0P6W191-F1
#
_entry.id   AF-A0A0P6W191-F1
#
_cell.length_a   1.000
_cell.length_b   1.000
_cell.length_c   1.000
_cell.angle_alpha   90.00
_cell.angle_beta   90.00
_cell.angle_gamma   90.00
#
_symmetry.space_group_name_H-M   'P 1'
#
loop_
_entity.id
_entity.type
_entity.pdbx_description
1 polymer ?
#
loop_
_entity_poly.entity_id
_entity_poly.type
_entity_poly.pdbx_seq_one_letter_code
_entity_poly.pdbx_strand_id
1 'polypeptide(L)'
;MSGPGLDPRQLRNAFGAFMTGVTVVTAHDADGRPIGFTANSFASVSLDPPLLLVCIARSSRNYAVFTTASGFAVNVLAETQKEVSNTFARPVEDRFASVDWMTGPNGAPVFPGAAAWFDCTAERVIEAGDHAILIGRVEAFENAGLNGLGYARGGYFTAAMEAKAAGPVGDGPVEAAAVAERGGAVLLVEDAAGRLGLPRCTVAEGSAPRRIADLIQGEIGLAATVGFLFSVYQDRAAGRQHVVYRVALGEGMPARGRLVGLDRVPFDRLDSAQTADILRRYAAESALGNFGLYVGNETAGRVHPLPREA
;
A
#
# COMPACT_ATOMS: atom_id res chain seq x y z
N MET A 1 28.62 -16.33 -19.27
CA MET A 1 28.30 -16.83 -17.91
C MET A 1 27.19 -15.96 -17.35
N SER A 2 25.95 -16.42 -17.45
CA SER A 2 24.82 -15.74 -16.80
C SER A 2 24.85 -16.17 -15.34
N GLY A 3 25.11 -15.23 -14.43
CA GLY A 3 25.07 -15.50 -12.98
C GLY A 3 23.69 -16.04 -12.56
N PRO A 4 23.55 -16.56 -11.33
CA PRO A 4 22.24 -16.95 -10.82
C PRO A 4 21.30 -15.74 -10.97
N GLY A 5 20.26 -15.89 -11.82
CA GLY A 5 19.35 -14.80 -12.13
C GLY A 5 18.69 -14.30 -10.86
N LEU A 6 18.62 -12.97 -10.70
CA LEU A 6 17.88 -12.36 -9.59
C LEU A 6 16.43 -12.82 -9.65
N ASP A 7 15.87 -13.28 -8.52
CA ASP A 7 14.45 -13.61 -8.40
C ASP A 7 13.63 -12.33 -8.62
N PRO A 8 12.79 -12.24 -9.68
CA PRO A 8 12.02 -11.04 -10.01
C PRO A 8 11.09 -10.60 -8.88
N ARG A 9 10.55 -11.54 -8.09
CA ARG A 9 9.67 -11.23 -6.97
C ARG A 9 10.45 -10.59 -5.82
N GLN A 10 11.63 -11.12 -5.49
CA GLN A 10 12.49 -10.54 -4.46
C GLN A 10 12.97 -9.15 -4.85
N LEU A 11 13.36 -8.95 -6.13
CA LEU A 11 13.75 -7.63 -6.62
C LEU A 11 12.59 -6.62 -6.56
N ARG A 12 11.38 -7.02 -6.97
CA ARG A 12 10.17 -6.19 -6.84
C ARG A 12 9.89 -5.81 -5.38
N ASN A 13 10.02 -6.75 -4.46
CA ASN A 13 9.84 -6.50 -3.04
C ASN A 13 10.88 -5.51 -2.49
N ALA A 14 12.14 -5.62 -2.96
CA ALA A 14 13.20 -4.70 -2.61
C ALA A 14 12.91 -3.27 -3.12
N PHE A 15 12.47 -3.10 -4.37
CA PHE A 15 12.05 -1.78 -4.88
C PHE A 15 10.87 -1.21 -4.11
N GLY A 16 9.91 -2.07 -3.72
CA GLY A 16 8.76 -1.67 -2.92
C GLY A 16 9.11 -1.18 -1.51
N ALA A 17 10.34 -1.33 -1.03
CA ALA A 17 10.77 -0.75 0.24
C ALA A 17 10.87 0.79 0.18
N PHE A 18 11.09 1.37 -1.01
CA PHE A 18 11.06 2.81 -1.20
C PHE A 18 9.60 3.30 -1.28
N MET A 19 9.25 4.17 -0.34
CA MET A 19 7.92 4.76 -0.26
C MET A 19 7.73 5.84 -1.31
N THR A 20 6.59 5.83 -1.98
CA THR A 20 6.25 6.79 -3.05
C THR A 20 4.88 7.41 -2.82
N GLY A 21 4.62 8.53 -3.49
CA GLY A 21 3.24 8.91 -3.80
C GLY A 21 2.65 8.02 -4.89
N VAL A 22 1.38 8.23 -5.20
CA VAL A 22 0.69 7.59 -6.33
C VAL A 22 0.30 8.67 -7.33
N THR A 23 0.58 8.41 -8.61
CA THR A 23 0.22 9.32 -9.70
C THR A 23 -0.63 8.61 -10.74
N VAL A 24 -1.43 9.38 -11.47
CA VAL A 24 -2.03 8.97 -12.74
C VAL A 24 -1.48 9.85 -13.83
N VAL A 25 -0.83 9.22 -14.80
CA VAL A 25 -0.29 9.88 -16.00
C VAL A 25 -1.36 9.86 -17.07
N THR A 26 -1.63 11.00 -17.68
CA THR A 26 -2.74 11.20 -18.63
C THR A 26 -2.25 11.90 -19.90
N ALA A 27 -2.88 11.59 -21.02
CA ALA A 27 -2.66 12.23 -22.31
C ALA A 27 -3.92 12.09 -23.17
N HIS A 28 -3.90 12.61 -24.39
CA HIS A 28 -4.87 12.30 -25.42
C HIS A 28 -4.26 11.34 -26.45
N ASP A 29 -5.06 10.41 -26.96
CA ASP A 29 -4.69 9.60 -28.12
C ASP A 29 -4.79 10.39 -29.44
N ALA A 30 -4.47 9.73 -30.55
CA ALA A 30 -4.51 10.34 -31.88
C ALA A 30 -5.90 10.82 -32.31
N ASP A 31 -6.97 10.26 -31.73
CA ASP A 31 -8.36 10.65 -31.99
C ASP A 31 -8.86 11.70 -30.98
N GLY A 32 -7.98 12.18 -30.10
CA GLY A 32 -8.31 13.15 -29.06
C GLY A 32 -9.04 12.55 -27.86
N ARG A 33 -9.07 11.21 -27.70
CA ARG A 33 -9.69 10.58 -26.53
C ARG A 33 -8.73 10.58 -25.34
N PRO A 34 -9.20 10.85 -24.12
CA PRO A 34 -8.34 10.85 -22.95
C PRO A 34 -7.91 9.42 -22.61
N ILE A 35 -6.62 9.24 -22.39
CA ILE A 35 -6.01 7.99 -21.94
C ILE A 35 -5.17 8.25 -20.69
N GLY A 36 -5.00 7.23 -19.85
CA GLY A 36 -4.12 7.38 -18.70
C GLY A 36 -3.78 6.05 -18.04
N PHE A 37 -2.78 6.06 -17.17
CA PHE A 37 -2.36 4.90 -16.38
C PHE A 37 -1.83 5.33 -15.01
N THR A 38 -2.01 4.47 -14.02
CA THR A 38 -1.42 4.66 -12.69
C THR A 38 0.07 4.36 -12.73
N ALA A 39 0.87 5.25 -12.12
CA ALA A 39 2.31 5.09 -11.97
C ALA A 39 2.75 5.57 -10.58
N ASN A 40 3.77 4.93 -10.02
CA ASN A 40 4.42 5.36 -8.79
C ASN A 40 5.94 5.49 -8.94
N SER A 41 6.45 5.41 -10.17
CA SER A 41 7.87 5.60 -10.52
C SER A 41 8.19 7.07 -10.84
N PHE A 42 7.41 8.00 -10.28
CA PHE A 42 7.54 9.43 -10.51
C PHE A 42 8.74 10.02 -9.78
N ALA A 43 9.41 11.00 -10.39
CA ALA A 43 10.38 11.85 -9.70
C ALA A 43 10.39 13.27 -10.27
N SER A 44 10.57 14.28 -9.40
CA SER A 44 11.00 15.61 -9.82
C SER A 44 12.48 15.56 -10.23
N VAL A 45 12.83 16.26 -11.31
CA VAL A 45 14.17 16.14 -11.93
C VAL A 45 14.94 17.45 -11.86
N SER A 46 14.31 18.57 -12.22
CA SER A 46 14.95 19.88 -12.29
C SER A 46 13.94 20.98 -11.99
N LEU A 47 14.39 22.08 -11.38
CA LEU A 47 13.59 23.29 -11.17
C LEU A 47 13.80 24.31 -12.29
N ASP A 48 15.00 24.41 -12.85
CA ASP A 48 15.31 25.30 -13.97
C ASP A 48 16.23 24.59 -15.00
N PRO A 49 15.70 24.15 -16.16
CA PRO A 49 14.29 24.19 -16.52
C PRO A 49 13.43 23.26 -15.65
N PRO A 50 12.10 23.49 -15.53
CA PRO A 50 11.23 22.67 -14.69
C PRO A 50 10.95 21.32 -15.36
N LEU A 51 11.57 20.26 -14.86
CA LEU A 51 11.49 18.90 -15.42
C LEU A 51 11.00 17.89 -14.38
N LEU A 52 10.21 16.93 -14.85
CA LEU A 52 9.82 15.72 -14.12
C LEU A 52 10.02 14.48 -14.98
N LEU A 53 9.98 13.30 -14.35
CA LEU A 53 9.96 12.02 -15.05
C LEU A 53 8.91 11.05 -14.49
N VAL A 54 8.49 10.13 -15.35
CA VAL A 54 7.70 8.95 -15.00
C VAL A 54 8.03 7.80 -15.94
N CYS A 55 7.87 6.55 -15.52
CA CYS A 55 8.18 5.38 -16.33
C CYS A 55 6.90 4.71 -16.82
N ILE A 56 6.93 4.22 -18.06
CA ILE A 56 5.86 3.42 -18.66
C ILE A 56 6.41 2.07 -19.09
N ALA A 57 5.69 1.00 -18.74
CA ALA A 57 6.05 -0.35 -19.15
C ALA A 57 5.87 -0.52 -20.67
N ARG A 58 6.81 -1.18 -21.34
CA ARG A 58 6.71 -1.51 -22.78
C ARG A 58 5.52 -2.42 -23.10
N SER A 59 5.05 -3.17 -22.12
CA SER A 59 3.85 -4.02 -22.21
C SER A 59 2.54 -3.24 -22.09
N SER A 60 2.58 -1.94 -21.79
CA SER A 60 1.39 -1.10 -21.68
C SER A 60 0.70 -0.97 -23.03
N ARG A 61 -0.63 -1.12 -23.04
CA ARG A 61 -1.46 -0.83 -24.23
C ARG A 61 -1.34 0.63 -24.70
N ASN A 62 -0.97 1.53 -23.79
CA ASN A 62 -0.83 2.95 -24.07
C ASN A 62 0.62 3.35 -24.41
N TYR A 63 1.56 2.39 -24.51
CA TYR A 63 2.99 2.67 -24.69
C TYR A 63 3.27 3.56 -25.92
N ALA A 64 2.72 3.16 -27.07
CA ALA A 64 2.93 3.89 -28.32
C ALA A 64 2.43 5.33 -28.20
N VAL A 65 1.24 5.55 -27.61
CA VAL A 65 0.68 6.88 -27.46
C VAL A 65 1.55 7.76 -26.58
N PHE A 66 1.93 7.30 -25.37
CA PHE A 66 2.72 8.12 -24.45
C PHE A 66 4.15 8.40 -24.94
N THR A 67 4.72 7.52 -25.77
CA THR A 67 6.08 7.71 -26.32
C THR A 67 6.10 8.63 -27.54
N THR A 68 4.95 8.91 -28.17
CA THR A 68 4.83 9.83 -29.30
C THR A 68 3.97 11.07 -29.02
N ALA A 69 3.34 11.15 -27.84
CA ALA A 69 2.50 12.29 -27.46
C ALA A 69 3.33 13.58 -27.36
N SER A 70 2.75 14.71 -27.80
CA SER A 70 3.37 16.02 -27.66
C SER A 70 3.41 16.54 -26.23
N GLY A 71 2.55 15.99 -25.35
CA GLY A 71 2.44 16.37 -23.95
C GLY A 71 1.69 15.32 -23.15
N PHE A 72 1.83 15.41 -21.83
CA PHE A 72 1.13 14.56 -20.87
C PHE A 72 0.99 15.30 -19.54
N ALA A 73 0.05 14.88 -18.71
CA ALA A 73 -0.08 15.36 -17.35
C ALA A 73 0.26 14.27 -16.33
N VAL A 74 0.74 14.69 -15.16
CA VAL A 74 0.96 13.85 -13.98
C VAL A 74 0.05 14.35 -12.87
N ASN A 75 -0.91 13.52 -12.47
CA ASN A 75 -1.87 13.82 -11.41
C ASN A 75 -1.46 13.08 -10.13
N VAL A 76 -0.93 13.79 -9.14
CA VAL A 76 -0.55 13.24 -7.83
C VAL A 76 -1.81 13.07 -6.99
N LEU A 77 -2.23 11.83 -6.79
CA LEU A 77 -3.53 11.54 -6.19
C LEU A 77 -3.58 11.93 -4.71
N ALA A 78 -4.75 12.43 -4.27
CA ALA A 78 -5.06 12.70 -2.87
C ALA A 78 -5.43 11.41 -2.09
N GLU A 79 -5.38 11.46 -0.76
CA GLU A 79 -5.69 10.32 0.13
C GLU A 79 -7.03 9.62 -0.17
N THR A 80 -8.02 10.38 -0.65
CA THR A 80 -9.37 9.89 -0.97
C THR A 80 -9.46 9.19 -2.33
N GLN A 81 -8.44 9.33 -3.19
CA GLN A 81 -8.46 8.89 -4.58
C GLN A 81 -7.86 7.50 -4.81
N LYS A 82 -7.89 6.64 -3.79
CA LYS A 82 -7.51 5.23 -3.91
C LYS A 82 -8.20 4.52 -5.08
N GLU A 83 -9.51 4.72 -5.25
CA GLU A 83 -10.24 4.03 -6.31
C GLU A 83 -9.88 4.53 -7.70
N VAL A 84 -9.52 5.81 -7.84
CA VAL A 84 -8.96 6.35 -9.10
C VAL A 84 -7.67 5.61 -9.46
N SER A 85 -6.75 5.45 -8.49
CA SER A 85 -5.54 4.65 -8.70
C SER A 85 -5.84 3.22 -9.16
N ASN A 86 -6.81 2.56 -8.54
CA ASN A 86 -7.20 1.19 -8.89
C ASN A 86 -7.78 1.10 -10.31
N THR A 87 -8.64 2.04 -10.69
CA THR A 87 -9.26 2.08 -12.03
C THR A 87 -8.21 2.26 -13.12
N PHE A 88 -7.29 3.21 -12.94
CA PHE A 88 -6.27 3.52 -13.94
C PHE A 88 -5.15 2.46 -14.02
N ALA A 89 -5.04 1.55 -13.04
CA ALA A 89 -4.15 0.39 -13.07
C ALA A 89 -4.78 -0.86 -13.73
N ARG A 90 -6.11 -0.92 -13.84
CA ARG A 90 -6.84 -2.12 -14.29
C ARG A 90 -7.32 -2.04 -15.74
N PRO A 91 -7.55 -3.18 -16.41
CA PRO A 91 -8.17 -3.21 -17.73
C PRO A 91 -9.68 -2.92 -17.61
N VAL A 92 -10.06 -1.64 -17.64
CA VAL A 92 -11.46 -1.18 -17.69
C VAL A 92 -11.71 -0.43 -19.01
N GLU A 93 -12.96 -0.42 -19.47
CA GLU A 93 -13.35 0.17 -20.76
C GLU A 93 -13.25 1.70 -20.75
N ASP A 94 -13.86 2.35 -19.75
CA ASP A 94 -13.77 3.80 -19.57
C ASP A 94 -13.20 4.14 -18.19
N ARG A 95 -11.92 4.54 -18.17
CA ARG A 95 -11.21 4.96 -16.94
C ARG A 95 -11.64 6.35 -16.48
N PHE A 96 -11.97 7.24 -17.41
CA PHE A 96 -12.21 8.65 -17.12
C PHE A 96 -13.62 8.89 -16.57
N ALA A 97 -14.55 7.96 -16.77
CA ALA A 97 -15.85 7.97 -16.08
C ALA A 97 -15.73 7.86 -14.54
N SER A 98 -14.60 7.40 -13.99
CA SER A 98 -14.43 7.22 -12.54
C SER A 98 -13.86 8.44 -11.82
N VAL A 99 -13.60 9.56 -12.51
CA VAL A 99 -12.93 10.73 -11.94
C VAL A 99 -13.37 12.01 -12.65
N ASP A 100 -13.59 13.08 -11.90
CA ASP A 100 -13.74 14.42 -12.48
C ASP A 100 -12.40 14.89 -13.04
N TRP A 101 -12.42 15.28 -14.31
CA TRP A 101 -11.23 15.78 -15.00
C TRP A 101 -11.58 16.97 -15.88
N MET A 102 -10.56 17.74 -16.22
CA MET A 102 -10.66 18.85 -17.17
C MET A 102 -9.44 18.87 -18.09
N THR A 103 -9.56 19.53 -19.23
CA THR A 103 -8.40 19.82 -20.06
C THR A 103 -7.51 20.84 -19.35
N GLY A 104 -6.26 20.47 -19.09
CA GLY A 104 -5.27 21.33 -18.47
C GLY A 104 -4.83 22.46 -19.41
N PRO A 105 -4.11 23.49 -18.90
CA PRO A 105 -3.71 24.64 -19.69
C PRO A 105 -2.83 24.33 -20.92
N ASN A 106 -2.06 23.24 -20.89
CA ASN A 106 -1.25 22.73 -21.99
C ASN A 106 -1.92 21.55 -22.73
N GLY A 107 -3.16 21.24 -22.38
CA GLY A 107 -4.04 20.36 -23.15
C GLY A 107 -4.13 18.91 -22.66
N ALA A 108 -3.31 18.48 -21.69
CA ALA A 108 -3.45 17.12 -21.16
C ALA A 108 -4.58 17.04 -20.10
N PRO A 109 -5.23 15.87 -19.89
CA PRO A 109 -6.28 15.74 -18.87
C PRO A 109 -5.71 15.91 -17.45
N VAL A 110 -6.21 16.86 -16.68
CA VAL A 110 -5.82 17.06 -15.27
C VAL A 110 -7.00 16.79 -14.33
N PHE A 111 -6.71 16.39 -13.10
CA PHE A 111 -7.70 16.04 -12.08
C PHE A 111 -7.74 17.15 -11.03
N PRO A 112 -8.78 18.01 -11.00
CA PRO A 112 -8.87 19.11 -10.02
C PRO A 112 -8.87 18.63 -8.56
N GLY A 113 -9.38 17.41 -8.30
CA GLY A 113 -9.39 16.81 -6.97
C GLY A 113 -8.08 16.13 -6.54
N ALA A 114 -7.02 16.19 -7.37
CA ALA A 114 -5.71 15.65 -7.03
C ALA A 114 -5.00 16.51 -5.96
N ALA A 115 -4.06 15.92 -5.23
CA ALA A 115 -3.22 16.66 -4.30
C ALA A 115 -2.35 17.70 -5.02
N ALA A 116 -1.86 17.33 -6.20
CA ALA A 116 -1.23 18.23 -7.15
C ALA A 116 -1.40 17.67 -8.57
N TRP A 117 -1.29 18.53 -9.58
CA TRP A 117 -1.15 18.10 -10.98
C TRP A 117 -0.09 18.94 -11.70
N PHE A 118 0.51 18.35 -12.72
CA PHE A 118 1.50 18.97 -13.60
C PHE A 118 1.12 18.70 -15.04
N ASP A 119 0.91 19.75 -15.83
CA ASP A 119 0.60 19.67 -17.27
C ASP A 119 1.87 19.98 -18.07
N CYS A 120 2.32 19.03 -18.88
CA CYS A 120 3.68 19.01 -19.41
C CYS A 120 3.71 18.89 -20.93
N THR A 121 4.75 19.49 -21.52
CA THR A 121 5.21 19.15 -22.88
C THR A 121 6.18 17.98 -22.79
N ALA A 122 6.13 17.04 -23.73
CA ALA A 122 7.08 15.93 -23.79
C ALA A 122 8.47 16.45 -24.20
N GLU A 123 9.47 16.24 -23.34
CA GLU A 123 10.85 16.69 -23.56
C GLU A 123 11.72 15.58 -24.14
N ARG A 124 11.61 14.35 -23.61
CA ARG A 124 12.43 13.21 -24.03
C ARG A 124 11.82 11.88 -23.63
N VAL A 125 12.05 10.86 -24.46
CA VAL A 125 11.80 9.46 -24.12
C VAL A 125 13.14 8.72 -24.09
N ILE A 126 13.41 7.98 -23.01
CA ILE A 126 14.63 7.18 -22.85
C ILE A 126 14.24 5.71 -22.67
N GLU A 127 14.69 4.84 -23.56
CA GLU A 127 14.51 3.40 -23.44
C GLU A 127 15.34 2.85 -22.26
N ALA A 128 14.70 2.12 -21.35
CA ALA A 128 15.31 1.65 -20.10
C ALA A 128 14.83 0.23 -19.75
N GLY A 129 15.32 -0.75 -20.51
CA GLY A 129 14.97 -2.17 -20.30
C GLY A 129 13.54 -2.50 -20.73
N ASP A 130 12.73 -3.00 -19.79
CA ASP A 130 11.32 -3.33 -20.00
C ASP A 130 10.39 -2.11 -19.83
N HIS A 131 10.95 -0.93 -19.56
CA HIS A 131 10.25 0.35 -19.47
C HIS A 131 10.88 1.41 -20.38
N ALA A 132 10.15 2.51 -20.59
CA ALA A 132 10.70 3.77 -21.06
C ALA A 132 10.49 4.86 -19.99
N ILE A 133 11.46 5.77 -19.89
CA ILE A 133 11.40 6.95 -19.04
C ILE A 133 10.87 8.10 -19.90
N LEU A 134 9.72 8.64 -19.51
CA LEU A 134 9.13 9.84 -20.08
C LEU A 134 9.61 11.03 -19.26
N ILE A 135 10.29 11.97 -19.90
CA ILE A 135 10.70 13.24 -19.30
C ILE A 135 9.77 14.32 -19.85
N GLY A 136 9.12 15.05 -18.94
CA GLY A 136 8.20 16.14 -19.25
C GLY A 136 8.74 17.47 -18.73
N ARG A 137 8.57 18.52 -19.53
CA ARG A 137 8.77 19.91 -19.12
C ARG A 137 7.45 20.45 -18.60
N VAL A 138 7.45 20.94 -17.35
CA VAL A 138 6.23 21.44 -16.70
C VAL A 138 5.89 22.82 -17.27
N GLU A 139 4.72 22.94 -17.88
CA GLU A 139 4.20 24.21 -18.44
C GLU A 139 3.19 24.86 -17.51
N ALA A 140 2.41 24.04 -16.79
CA ALA A 140 1.48 24.49 -15.76
C ALA A 140 1.40 23.47 -14.62
N PHE A 141 1.07 23.93 -13.41
CA PHE A 141 0.88 23.06 -12.26
C PHE A 141 -0.06 23.70 -11.24
N GLU A 142 -0.65 22.87 -10.40
CA GLU A 142 -1.38 23.31 -9.21
C GLU A 142 -1.07 22.39 -8.03
N ASN A 143 -1.03 22.97 -6.83
CA ASN A 143 -0.94 22.26 -5.57
C ASN A 143 -2.15 22.65 -4.72
N ALA A 144 -3.03 21.68 -4.44
CA ALA A 144 -4.26 21.90 -3.70
C ALA A 144 -4.08 21.91 -2.18
N GLY A 145 -2.86 21.64 -1.67
CA GLY A 145 -2.57 21.54 -0.24
C GLY A 145 -3.19 20.29 0.43
N LEU A 146 -3.72 19.36 -0.35
CA LEU A 146 -4.24 18.09 0.13
C LEU A 146 -3.10 17.11 0.40
N ASN A 147 -3.30 16.22 1.36
CA ASN A 147 -2.38 15.10 1.55
C ASN A 147 -2.46 14.12 0.37
N GLY A 148 -1.30 13.62 -0.07
CA GLY A 148 -1.20 12.65 -1.14
C GLY A 148 -1.49 11.21 -0.69
N LEU A 149 -1.99 10.39 -1.61
CA LEU A 149 -2.06 8.94 -1.47
C LEU A 149 -0.65 8.36 -1.54
N GLY A 150 -0.23 7.66 -0.50
CA GLY A 150 1.06 6.99 -0.45
C GLY A 150 1.00 5.55 -0.95
N TYR A 151 2.13 5.01 -1.41
CA TYR A 151 2.33 3.60 -1.73
C TYR A 151 3.69 3.09 -1.21
N ALA A 152 3.71 1.93 -0.55
CA ALA A 152 4.91 1.27 -0.07
C ALA A 152 4.63 -0.22 0.16
N ARG A 153 5.61 -1.09 -0.12
CA ARG A 153 5.57 -2.55 0.04
C ARG A 153 4.29 -3.19 -0.51
N GLY A 154 3.90 -2.78 -1.71
CA GLY A 154 2.71 -3.28 -2.38
C GLY A 154 1.39 -2.71 -1.83
N GLY A 155 1.42 -1.80 -0.85
CA GLY A 155 0.26 -1.24 -0.16
C GLY A 155 0.14 0.29 -0.27
N TYR A 156 -1.04 0.86 0.01
CA TYR A 156 -1.38 2.28 0.06
C TYR A 156 -1.41 2.63 1.53
N PHE A 157 -1.01 3.85 1.84
CA PHE A 157 -1.13 4.42 3.17
C PHE A 157 -1.52 5.89 3.03
N THR A 158 -2.08 6.45 4.11
CA THR A 158 -2.48 7.86 4.18
C THR A 158 -2.08 8.41 5.54
N ALA A 159 -1.83 9.72 5.63
CA ALA A 159 -1.62 10.39 6.90
C ALA A 159 -2.86 10.28 7.79
N ALA A 160 -4.06 10.28 7.20
CA ALA A 160 -5.31 10.04 7.93
C ALA A 160 -5.36 8.64 8.61
N MET A 161 -4.82 7.60 7.99
CA MET A 161 -4.74 6.26 8.60
C MET A 161 -3.78 6.23 9.78
N GLU A 162 -2.61 6.87 9.65
CA GLU A 162 -1.62 6.98 10.74
C GLU A 162 -2.16 7.83 11.91
N ALA A 163 -2.78 8.97 11.62
CA ALA A 163 -3.39 9.83 12.64
C ALA A 163 -4.56 9.14 13.37
N LYS A 164 -5.36 8.34 12.65
CA LYS A 164 -6.47 7.59 13.24
C LYS A 164 -6.01 6.37 14.03
N ALA A 165 -4.89 5.77 13.65
CA ALA A 165 -4.25 4.71 14.43
C ALA A 165 -3.59 5.26 15.70
N ALA A 166 -3.05 6.48 15.64
CA ALA A 166 -2.56 7.19 16.79
C ALA A 166 -3.70 7.58 17.76
N GLY A 167 -4.91 7.87 17.24
CA GLY A 167 -6.06 8.32 18.04
C GLY A 167 -5.74 9.56 18.91
N PRO A 168 -6.68 10.08 19.71
CA PRO A 168 -6.23 10.62 20.99
C PRO A 168 -5.63 9.43 21.74
N VAL A 169 -4.37 9.52 22.14
CA VAL A 169 -3.85 8.67 23.22
C VAL A 169 -4.79 8.95 24.39
N GLY A 170 -5.80 8.10 24.59
CA GLY A 170 -6.35 7.95 25.93
C GLY A 170 -5.18 7.46 26.77
N ASP A 171 -5.07 7.92 28.02
CA ASP A 171 -3.99 7.55 28.96
C ASP A 171 -3.90 6.03 29.28
N GLY A 172 -4.59 5.17 28.53
CA GLY A 172 -4.65 3.74 28.70
C GLY A 172 -3.69 2.96 27.78
N PRO A 173 -3.28 1.75 28.21
CA PRO A 173 -2.36 0.91 27.44
C PRO A 173 -2.95 0.44 26.11
N VAL A 174 -2.12 0.45 25.05
CA VAL A 174 -2.47 -0.08 23.72
C VAL A 174 -2.03 -1.53 23.61
N GLU A 175 -2.92 -2.42 23.20
CA GLU A 175 -2.62 -3.82 22.89
C GLU A 175 -2.19 -3.94 21.42
N ALA A 176 -0.91 -4.18 21.18
CA ALA A 176 -0.35 -4.36 19.85
C ALA A 176 -0.23 -5.85 19.52
N ALA A 177 -0.77 -6.27 18.38
CA ALA A 177 -0.69 -7.66 17.91
C ALA A 177 -0.13 -7.74 16.48
N ALA A 178 0.36 -8.92 16.10
CA ALA A 178 0.93 -9.17 14.79
C ALA A 178 0.20 -10.31 14.08
N VAL A 179 -0.30 -10.05 12.87
CA VAL A 179 -0.49 -11.11 11.89
C VAL A 179 0.87 -11.36 11.25
N ALA A 180 1.63 -12.26 11.87
CA ALA A 180 2.99 -12.60 11.47
C ALA A 180 2.98 -13.82 10.53
N GLU A 181 3.42 -13.64 9.29
CA GLU A 181 3.21 -14.58 8.19
C GLU A 181 4.51 -14.92 7.45
N ARG A 182 4.58 -16.16 6.95
CA ARG A 182 5.59 -16.62 5.98
C ARG A 182 5.02 -17.74 5.12
N GLY A 183 5.02 -17.55 3.79
CA GLY A 183 4.73 -18.60 2.82
C GLY A 183 3.30 -19.16 2.88
N GLY A 184 2.29 -18.34 3.16
CA GLY A 184 0.89 -18.71 3.33
C GLY A 184 0.55 -19.26 4.71
N ALA A 185 1.48 -19.19 5.67
CA ALA A 185 1.29 -19.67 7.04
C ALA A 185 1.43 -18.53 8.05
N VAL A 186 0.51 -18.48 9.01
CA VAL A 186 0.48 -17.49 10.10
C VAL A 186 1.04 -18.11 11.38
N LEU A 187 1.81 -17.34 12.14
CA LEU A 187 2.32 -17.73 13.45
C LEU A 187 1.20 -17.61 14.49
N LEU A 188 0.91 -18.72 15.16
CA LEU A 188 0.02 -18.77 16.33
C LEU A 188 0.81 -19.17 17.56
N VAL A 189 0.62 -18.44 18.65
CA VAL A 189 1.22 -18.71 19.97
C VAL A 189 0.16 -19.25 20.92
N GLU A 190 0.56 -20.21 21.76
CA GLU A 190 -0.33 -20.80 22.75
C GLU A 190 -0.25 -20.01 24.06
N ASP A 191 -1.40 -19.61 24.59
CA ASP A 191 -1.54 -18.99 25.89
C ASP A 191 -1.41 -20.04 27.01
N ALA A 192 -1.35 -19.58 28.26
CA ALA A 192 -1.24 -20.47 29.41
C ALA A 192 -2.44 -21.44 29.57
N ALA A 193 -3.56 -21.17 28.91
CA ALA A 193 -4.77 -21.98 28.91
C ALA A 193 -4.86 -22.93 27.71
N GLY A 194 -3.83 -23.02 26.86
CA GLY A 194 -3.82 -23.91 25.69
C GLY A 194 -4.58 -23.38 24.46
N ARG A 195 -5.02 -22.11 24.50
CA ARG A 195 -5.69 -21.43 23.40
C ARG A 195 -4.67 -20.74 22.51
N LEU A 196 -5.02 -20.60 21.23
CA LEU A 196 -4.13 -20.06 20.23
C LEU A 196 -4.47 -18.61 19.92
N GLY A 197 -3.44 -17.76 19.89
CA GLY A 197 -3.57 -16.34 19.63
C GLY A 197 -2.51 -15.83 18.67
N LEU A 198 -2.69 -14.58 18.24
CA LEU A 198 -1.63 -13.81 17.58
C LEU A 198 -0.56 -13.40 18.60
N PRO A 199 0.72 -13.34 18.22
CA PRO A 199 1.75 -12.68 19.02
C PRO A 199 1.30 -11.25 19.36
N ARG A 200 1.32 -10.91 20.65
CA ARG A 200 0.82 -9.63 21.15
C ARG A 200 1.63 -9.12 22.32
N CYS A 201 1.63 -7.81 22.50
CA CYS A 201 2.23 -7.13 23.64
C CYS A 201 1.46 -5.85 23.99
N THR A 202 1.41 -5.55 25.28
CA THR A 202 0.93 -4.26 25.78
C THR A 202 2.01 -3.18 25.57
N VAL A 203 1.60 -2.03 25.03
CA VAL A 203 2.45 -0.87 24.76
C VAL A 203 1.95 0.28 25.65
N ALA A 204 2.73 0.60 26.69
CA ALA A 204 2.45 1.71 27.61
C ALA A 204 3.08 3.03 27.14
N GLU A 205 4.30 2.98 26.60
CA GLU A 205 5.01 4.10 25.97
C GLU A 205 5.86 3.59 24.79
N GLY A 206 5.98 4.38 23.72
CA GLY A 206 6.82 4.06 22.55
C GLY A 206 6.08 3.50 21.33
N SER A 207 6.85 3.12 20.31
CA SER A 207 6.34 2.69 19.00
C SER A 207 5.94 1.21 19.01
N ALA A 208 4.64 0.92 18.85
CA ALA A 208 4.11 -0.43 18.74
C ALA A 208 4.85 -1.32 17.70
N PRO A 209 5.23 -0.83 16.50
CA PRO A 209 6.06 -1.58 15.56
C PRO A 209 7.36 -2.12 16.15
N ARG A 210 8.10 -1.28 16.88
CA ARG A 210 9.37 -1.70 17.50
C ARG A 210 9.13 -2.77 18.55
N ARG A 211 8.09 -2.62 19.38
CA ARG A 211 7.78 -3.59 20.43
C ARG A 211 7.37 -4.95 19.87
N ILE A 212 6.61 -4.97 18.76
CA ILE A 212 6.27 -6.20 18.04
C ILE A 212 7.53 -6.87 17.47
N ALA A 213 8.43 -6.11 16.84
CA ALA A 213 9.67 -6.65 16.31
C ALA A 213 10.53 -7.28 17.41
N ASP A 214 10.69 -6.58 18.54
CA ASP A 214 11.43 -7.07 19.70
C ASP A 214 10.81 -8.34 20.31
N LEU A 215 9.47 -8.40 20.41
CA LEU A 215 8.73 -9.58 20.87
C LEU A 215 9.03 -10.80 20.01
N ILE A 216 8.90 -10.65 18.68
CA ILE A 216 9.09 -11.78 17.76
C ILE A 216 10.55 -12.21 17.75
N GLN A 217 11.49 -11.27 17.74
CA GLN A 217 12.91 -11.61 17.78
C GLN A 217 13.31 -12.28 19.10
N GLY A 218 12.82 -11.78 20.23
CA GLY A 218 13.21 -12.23 21.56
C GLY A 218 12.54 -13.53 22.01
N GLU A 219 11.24 -13.69 21.78
CA GLU A 219 10.48 -14.86 22.27
C GLU A 219 10.26 -15.94 21.21
N ILE A 220 10.20 -15.56 19.93
CA ILE A 220 9.95 -16.50 18.83
C ILE A 220 11.25 -16.87 18.13
N GLY A 221 12.27 -16.01 18.17
CA GLY A 221 13.59 -16.28 17.58
C GLY A 221 13.63 -16.14 16.05
N LEU A 222 12.66 -15.44 15.46
CA LEU A 222 12.60 -15.18 14.03
C LEU A 222 12.83 -13.69 13.73
N ALA A 223 13.53 -13.41 12.63
CA ALA A 223 13.59 -12.05 12.11
C ALA A 223 12.17 -11.58 11.72
N ALA A 224 11.84 -10.35 12.06
CA ALA A 224 10.52 -9.79 11.83
C ALA A 224 10.62 -8.45 11.11
N THR A 225 9.91 -8.31 9.99
CA THR A 225 9.75 -7.03 9.31
C THR A 225 8.33 -6.54 9.49
N VAL A 226 8.14 -5.55 10.37
CA VAL A 226 6.83 -4.98 10.64
C VAL A 226 6.41 -4.08 9.49
N GLY A 227 5.27 -4.40 8.89
CA GLY A 227 4.63 -3.66 7.82
C GLY A 227 3.51 -2.75 8.34
N PHE A 228 2.45 -2.61 7.56
CA PHE A 228 1.35 -1.70 7.87
C PHE A 228 0.36 -2.24 8.89
N LEU A 229 -0.40 -1.32 9.47
CA LEU A 229 -1.59 -1.63 10.24
C LEU A 229 -2.62 -2.40 9.41
N PHE A 230 -3.11 -3.48 10.00
CA PHE A 230 -4.17 -4.34 9.50
C PHE A 230 -5.51 -4.03 10.16
N SER A 231 -5.52 -3.78 11.47
CA SER A 231 -6.74 -3.55 12.23
C SER A 231 -6.49 -2.58 13.36
N VAL A 232 -7.42 -1.65 13.59
CA VAL A 232 -7.50 -0.80 14.77
C VAL A 232 -8.91 -0.94 15.32
N TYR A 233 -9.05 -1.40 16.56
CA TYR A 233 -10.35 -1.46 17.20
C TYR A 233 -10.26 -1.14 18.68
N GLN A 234 -11.35 -0.68 19.26
CA GLN A 234 -11.47 -0.47 20.69
C GLN A 234 -12.28 -1.61 21.29
N ASP A 235 -11.78 -2.23 22.36
CA ASP A 235 -12.59 -3.06 23.27
C ASP A 235 -13.21 -2.12 24.30
N ARG A 236 -14.49 -1.78 24.09
CA ARG A 236 -15.22 -0.85 24.96
C ARG A 236 -15.46 -1.41 26.36
N ALA A 237 -15.63 -2.72 26.49
CA ALA A 237 -15.84 -3.35 27.79
C ALA A 237 -14.59 -3.27 28.66
N ALA A 238 -13.41 -3.41 28.05
CA ALA A 238 -12.14 -3.33 28.76
C ALA A 238 -11.48 -1.94 28.74
N GLY A 239 -12.01 -0.99 27.96
CA GLY A 239 -11.41 0.34 27.77
C GLY A 239 -10.04 0.29 27.09
N ARG A 240 -9.75 -0.75 26.30
CA ARG A 240 -8.43 -0.95 25.67
C ARG A 240 -8.50 -0.72 24.17
N GLN A 241 -7.46 -0.07 23.64
CA GLN A 241 -7.27 0.05 22.19
C GLN A 241 -6.40 -1.10 21.71
N HIS A 242 -6.80 -1.71 20.60
CA HIS A 242 -6.08 -2.77 19.94
C HIS A 242 -5.61 -2.30 18.57
N VAL A 243 -4.33 -2.53 18.29
CA VAL A 243 -3.71 -2.27 16.98
C VAL A 243 -3.06 -3.55 16.49
N VAL A 244 -3.32 -3.92 15.24
CA VAL A 244 -2.83 -5.16 14.65
C VAL A 244 -2.00 -4.80 13.44
N TYR A 245 -0.75 -5.25 13.39
CA TYR A 245 0.16 -5.03 12.27
C TYR A 245 0.31 -6.29 11.43
N ARG A 246 0.61 -6.11 10.13
CA ARG A 246 1.11 -7.17 9.26
C ARG A 246 2.61 -7.30 9.47
N VAL A 247 3.11 -8.52 9.60
CA VAL A 247 4.53 -8.76 9.82
C VAL A 247 5.01 -9.89 8.90
N ALA A 248 6.05 -9.62 8.13
CA ALA A 248 6.73 -10.65 7.36
C ALA A 248 7.81 -11.30 8.23
N LEU A 249 7.76 -12.64 8.37
CA LEU A 249 8.74 -13.41 9.12
C LEU A 249 9.89 -13.87 8.21
N GLY A 250 11.12 -13.78 8.74
CA GLY A 250 12.29 -14.40 8.14
C GLY A 250 12.28 -15.93 8.27
N GLU A 251 13.27 -16.59 7.67
CA GLU A 251 13.42 -18.05 7.68
C GLU A 251 13.74 -18.63 9.08
N GLY A 252 13.48 -19.92 9.28
CA GLY A 252 13.76 -20.65 10.52
C GLY A 252 12.54 -21.25 11.21
N MET A 253 12.74 -22.01 12.29
CA MET A 253 11.66 -22.56 13.13
C MET A 253 11.40 -21.65 14.33
N PRO A 254 10.13 -21.34 14.64
CA PRO A 254 9.82 -20.54 15.83
C PRO A 254 10.16 -21.33 17.10
N ALA A 255 10.84 -20.70 18.06
CA ALA A 255 11.14 -21.27 19.37
C ALA A 255 9.87 -21.48 20.21
N ARG A 256 8.84 -20.66 19.95
CA ARG A 256 7.53 -20.74 20.60
C ARG A 256 6.41 -20.53 19.59
N GLY A 257 5.31 -21.25 19.78
CA GLY A 257 4.19 -21.23 18.85
C GLY A 257 4.44 -22.07 17.60
N ARG A 258 3.59 -21.94 16.60
CA ARG A 258 3.66 -22.72 15.36
C ARG A 258 3.14 -21.93 14.18
N LEU A 259 3.78 -22.12 13.02
CA LEU A 259 3.26 -21.66 11.74
C LEU A 259 2.13 -22.60 11.29
N VAL A 260 0.95 -22.04 11.06
CA VAL A 260 -0.24 -22.77 10.62
C VAL A 260 -0.67 -22.21 9.27
N GLY A 261 -0.90 -23.08 8.28
CA GLY A 261 -1.45 -22.66 6.99
C GLY A 261 -2.77 -21.90 7.19
N LEU A 262 -2.97 -20.82 6.44
CA LEU A 262 -4.17 -19.96 6.57
C LEU A 262 -5.48 -20.74 6.31
N ASP A 263 -5.42 -21.82 5.54
CA ASP A 263 -6.52 -22.76 5.26
C ASP A 263 -6.79 -23.77 6.40
N ARG A 264 -5.89 -23.87 7.38
CA ARG A 264 -5.92 -24.87 8.47
C ARG A 264 -5.97 -24.27 9.87
N VAL A 265 -6.34 -22.99 9.98
CA VAL A 265 -6.47 -22.32 11.28
C VAL A 265 -7.53 -23.04 12.13
N PRO A 266 -7.19 -23.50 13.36
CA PRO A 266 -8.14 -24.17 14.25
C PRO A 266 -9.01 -23.13 14.97
N PHE A 267 -10.07 -22.68 14.30
CA PHE A 267 -10.94 -21.59 14.79
C PHE A 267 -11.62 -21.88 16.13
N ASP A 268 -11.83 -23.15 16.47
CA ASP A 268 -12.39 -23.63 17.73
C ASP A 268 -11.41 -23.51 18.92
N ARG A 269 -10.10 -23.39 18.63
CA ARG A 269 -9.04 -23.26 19.64
C ARG A 269 -8.53 -21.83 19.83
N LEU A 270 -9.10 -20.86 19.12
CA LEU A 270 -8.64 -19.48 19.19
C LEU A 270 -9.01 -18.82 20.52
N ASP A 271 -8.17 -17.89 20.96
CA ASP A 271 -8.31 -17.19 22.24
C ASP A 271 -9.52 -16.25 22.32
N SER A 272 -10.05 -15.81 21.16
CA SER A 272 -11.17 -14.87 21.08
C SER A 272 -11.85 -14.89 19.72
N ALA A 273 -13.09 -14.39 19.69
CA ALA A 273 -13.83 -14.16 18.44
C ALA A 273 -13.13 -13.10 17.55
N GLN A 274 -12.50 -12.09 18.15
CA GLN A 274 -11.78 -11.05 17.43
C GLN A 274 -10.55 -11.61 16.71
N THR A 275 -9.77 -12.49 17.36
CA THR A 275 -8.67 -13.20 16.69
C THR A 275 -9.21 -14.04 15.52
N ALA A 276 -10.36 -14.69 15.69
CA ALA A 276 -10.99 -15.46 14.61
C ALA A 276 -11.38 -14.56 13.43
N ASP A 277 -12.01 -13.41 13.67
CA ASP A 277 -12.42 -12.48 12.62
C ASP A 277 -11.22 -11.87 11.88
N ILE A 278 -10.18 -11.48 12.63
CA ILE A 278 -8.91 -11.00 12.07
C ILE A 278 -8.31 -12.05 11.13
N LEU A 279 -8.23 -13.32 11.56
CA LEU A 279 -7.64 -14.41 10.77
C LEU A 279 -8.50 -14.81 9.58
N ARG A 280 -9.84 -14.88 9.71
CA ARG A 280 -10.75 -15.12 8.57
C ARG A 280 -10.59 -14.04 7.51
N ARG A 281 -10.55 -12.78 7.95
CA ARG A 281 -10.36 -11.65 7.06
C ARG A 281 -9.00 -11.69 6.39
N TYR A 282 -7.94 -11.91 7.16
CA TYR A 282 -6.59 -11.99 6.61
C TYR A 282 -6.44 -13.15 5.62
N ALA A 283 -7.01 -14.32 5.90
CA ALA A 283 -7.01 -15.45 4.97
C ALA A 283 -7.75 -15.15 3.66
N ALA A 284 -8.94 -14.54 3.75
CA ALA A 284 -9.71 -14.13 2.57
C ALA A 284 -8.97 -13.05 1.74
N GLU A 285 -8.40 -12.06 2.43
CA GLU A 285 -7.65 -10.96 1.84
C GLU A 285 -6.33 -11.47 1.21
N SER A 286 -5.62 -12.38 1.86
CA SER A 286 -4.40 -13.01 1.35
C SER A 286 -4.65 -13.88 0.12
N ALA A 287 -5.77 -14.61 0.07
CA ALA A 287 -6.14 -15.42 -1.11
C ALA A 287 -6.48 -14.56 -2.33
N LEU A 288 -7.04 -13.37 -2.10
CA LEU A 288 -7.36 -12.39 -3.14
C LEU A 288 -6.18 -11.46 -3.45
N GLY A 289 -5.09 -11.57 -2.69
CA GLY A 289 -4.00 -10.64 -2.65
C GLY A 289 -4.33 -9.29 -2.01
N ASN A 290 -5.60 -8.94 -1.69
CA ASN A 290 -6.04 -7.60 -1.31
C ASN A 290 -6.26 -7.40 0.18
N PHE A 291 -5.44 -6.58 0.83
CA PHE A 291 -5.60 -6.32 2.25
C PHE A 291 -6.51 -5.12 2.55
N GLY A 292 -6.96 -4.96 3.79
CA GLY A 292 -7.79 -3.87 4.28
C GLY A 292 -7.42 -3.45 5.72
N LEU A 293 -7.44 -2.16 6.04
CA LEU A 293 -7.39 -1.65 7.40
C LEU A 293 -8.81 -1.67 7.97
N TYR A 294 -9.07 -2.53 8.95
CA TYR A 294 -10.31 -2.48 9.70
C TYR A 294 -10.22 -1.36 10.75
N VAL A 295 -11.26 -0.53 10.84
CA VAL A 295 -11.42 0.44 11.93
C VAL A 295 -12.81 0.31 12.55
N GLY A 296 -12.86 0.03 13.85
CA GLY A 296 -14.12 -0.24 14.55
C GLY A 296 -14.01 -0.38 16.06
N ASN A 297 -14.94 -1.13 16.62
CA ASN A 297 -14.92 -1.60 18.00
C ASN A 297 -14.99 -3.14 18.03
N GLU A 298 -15.14 -3.74 19.21
CA GLU A 298 -15.17 -5.19 19.39
C GLU A 298 -16.35 -5.91 18.72
N THR A 299 -17.36 -5.17 18.23
CA THR A 299 -18.59 -5.71 17.60
C THR A 299 -18.90 -5.16 16.20
N ALA A 300 -18.42 -3.96 15.83
CA ALA A 300 -18.78 -3.29 14.59
C ALA A 300 -17.69 -2.33 14.08
N GLY A 301 -17.50 -2.25 12.76
CA GLY A 301 -16.48 -1.41 12.15
C GLY A 301 -16.58 -1.34 10.62
N ARG A 302 -15.64 -0.62 10.00
CA ARG A 302 -15.51 -0.50 8.54
C ARG A 302 -14.14 -0.97 8.09
N VAL A 303 -14.11 -1.77 7.01
CA VAL A 303 -12.85 -2.13 6.34
C VAL A 303 -12.55 -1.06 5.29
N HIS A 304 -11.46 -0.34 5.52
CA HIS A 304 -10.86 0.56 4.55
C HIS A 304 -9.87 -0.26 3.74
N PRO A 305 -10.06 -0.46 2.42
CA PRO A 305 -9.17 -1.34 1.68
C PRO A 305 -7.72 -0.79 1.75
N LEU A 306 -6.76 -1.68 1.94
CA LEU A 306 -5.33 -1.56 1.63
C LEU A 306 -5.13 -2.18 0.23
N PRO A 307 -3.99 -2.03 -0.41
CA PRO A 307 -3.70 -2.66 -1.68
C PRO A 307 -3.12 -4.05 -1.54
N ARG A 308 -3.02 -4.70 -2.70
CA ARG A 308 -2.64 -6.08 -2.80
C ARG A 308 -1.13 -6.29 -2.62
N GLU A 309 -0.70 -7.19 -1.73
CA GLU A 309 0.65 -7.77 -1.92
C GLU A 309 0.59 -8.67 -3.17
N ALA A 310 1.50 -8.44 -4.10
CA ALA A 310 1.59 -9.13 -5.39
C ALA A 310 2.67 -10.22 -5.38
#